data_AF-A0A6F8XMD6-F1
#
_entry.id   AF-A0A6F8XMD6-F1
#
_cell.length_a   1.000
_cell.length_b   1.000
_cell.length_c   1.000
_cell.angle_alpha   90.00
_cell.angle_beta   90.00
_cell.angle_gamma   90.00
#
_symmetry.space_group_name_H-M   'P 1'
#
loop_
_entity.id
_entity.type
_entity.pdbx_description
1 polymer ?
#
loop_
_entity_poly.entity_id
_entity_poly.type
_entity_poly.pdbx_seq_one_letter_code
_entity_poly.pdbx_strand_id
1 'polypeptide(L)'
;MRATVIRLVMALYPAPVRDRYGAELTDLLAHSTRPWRDAVDVGRCALADRAATWTWARSRPQLLRLAWLAAAPLGFGLAALVVAVGVVGIVTAWVEDGGYETAGAAPYAGRDASAIVRDGIAGNLSPAVSPAAFSVSILLSMLAVCGMIAALTLLVAPRHHLVAPVLTLPASLTVGILAIANLPIVGDVLGQTRSATVLSALCWCAAMLTLGVVITVLIRQGHTRIAVAVLVIGGLATLELTSALYASAARPAAADGVSAFSVWPLSIGGFADPSRISTDTLGSLPAMLTMCTTFALTRVAAIAVHQRKARFLKSQKPTTRSQHA
;
A
#
# COMPACT_ATOMS: atom_id res chain seq x y z
N MET A 1 -16.42 -27.85 15.01
CA MET A 1 -16.84 -26.84 14.01
C MET A 1 -18.19 -26.19 14.32
N ARG A 2 -19.26 -26.95 14.61
CA ARG A 2 -20.63 -26.43 14.82
C ARG A 2 -20.74 -25.32 15.88
N ALA A 3 -20.11 -25.50 17.05
CA ALA A 3 -20.09 -24.48 18.11
C ALA A 3 -19.37 -23.18 17.70
N THR A 4 -18.35 -23.26 16.84
CA THR A 4 -17.61 -22.09 16.34
C THR A 4 -18.49 -21.26 15.41
N VAL A 5 -19.25 -21.91 14.54
CA VAL A 5 -20.20 -21.27 13.62
C VAL A 5 -21.30 -20.54 14.39
N ILE A 6 -21.90 -21.22 15.38
CA ILE A 6 -22.96 -20.62 16.21
C ILE A 6 -22.44 -19.38 16.97
N ARG A 7 -21.24 -19.46 17.56
CA ARG A 7 -20.61 -18.28 18.21
C ARG A 7 -20.38 -17.13 17.23
N LEU A 8 -20.00 -17.45 16.00
CA LEU A 8 -19.72 -16.45 14.97
C LEU A 8 -21.01 -15.76 14.49
N VAL A 9 -22.10 -16.53 14.31
CA VAL A 9 -23.44 -15.99 14.00
C VAL A 9 -23.98 -15.14 15.15
N MET A 10 -23.84 -15.59 16.41
CA MET A 10 -24.28 -14.81 17.58
C MET A 10 -23.45 -13.54 17.80
N ALA A 11 -22.21 -13.48 17.31
CA ALA A 11 -21.42 -12.27 17.33
C ALA A 11 -21.90 -11.20 16.33
N LEU A 12 -22.73 -11.56 15.34
CA LEU A 12 -23.30 -10.62 14.38
C LEU A 12 -24.50 -9.85 14.95
N TYR A 13 -25.20 -10.38 15.95
CA TYR A 13 -26.34 -9.71 16.58
C TYR A 13 -25.92 -8.63 17.60
N PRO A 14 -26.69 -7.54 17.72
CA PRO A 14 -26.50 -6.55 18.79
C PRO A 14 -26.66 -7.20 20.17
N ALA A 15 -25.89 -6.73 21.17
CA ALA A 15 -25.96 -7.19 22.55
C ALA A 15 -27.41 -7.35 23.10
N PRO A 16 -28.32 -6.35 22.99
CA PRO A 16 -29.66 -6.48 23.55
C PRO A 16 -30.51 -7.58 22.87
N VAL A 17 -30.28 -7.88 21.59
CA VAL A 17 -30.99 -8.95 20.87
C VAL A 17 -30.44 -10.31 21.29
N ARG A 18 -29.11 -10.41 21.42
CA ARG A 18 -28.45 -11.62 21.89
C ARG A 18 -28.80 -11.95 23.33
N ASP A 19 -28.92 -10.95 24.20
CA ASP A 19 -29.25 -11.17 25.60
C ASP A 19 -30.71 -11.62 25.76
N ARG A 20 -31.60 -11.20 24.85
CA ARG A 20 -33.03 -11.57 24.86
C ARG A 20 -33.34 -12.89 24.14
N TYR A 21 -32.72 -13.16 23.00
CA TYR A 21 -33.06 -14.30 22.12
C TYR A 21 -31.88 -15.26 21.86
N GLY A 22 -30.70 -15.02 22.44
CA GLY A 22 -29.50 -15.78 22.14
C GLY A 22 -29.58 -17.25 22.55
N ALA A 23 -30.29 -17.56 23.64
CA ALA A 23 -30.51 -18.94 24.07
C ALA A 23 -31.36 -19.71 23.05
N GLU A 24 -32.48 -19.13 22.61
CA GLU A 24 -33.39 -19.71 21.62
C GLU A 24 -32.71 -19.89 20.26
N LEU A 25 -31.98 -18.88 19.78
CA LEU A 25 -31.23 -18.97 18.51
C LEU A 25 -30.13 -20.03 18.55
N THR A 26 -29.45 -20.18 19.69
CA THR A 26 -28.42 -21.21 19.89
C THR A 26 -29.06 -22.60 19.86
N ASP A 27 -30.19 -22.77 20.54
CA ASP A 27 -30.91 -24.04 20.61
C ASP A 27 -31.46 -24.47 19.24
N LEU A 28 -32.04 -23.51 18.50
CA LEU A 28 -32.56 -23.73 17.14
C LEU A 28 -31.45 -24.13 16.16
N LEU A 29 -30.27 -23.51 16.24
CA LEU A 29 -29.11 -23.88 15.41
C LEU A 29 -28.45 -25.20 15.85
N ALA A 30 -28.53 -25.55 17.13
CA ALA A 30 -28.01 -26.82 17.65
C ALA A 30 -28.83 -28.01 17.13
N HIS A 31 -30.16 -27.87 17.06
CA HIS A 31 -31.09 -28.93 16.66
C HIS A 31 -31.46 -28.93 15.17
N SER A 32 -31.03 -27.93 14.40
CA SER A 32 -31.28 -27.88 12.94
C SER A 32 -30.73 -29.10 12.20
N THR A 33 -31.53 -29.66 11.29
CA THR A 33 -31.11 -30.74 10.37
C THR A 33 -30.22 -30.23 9.23
N ARG A 34 -30.15 -28.90 9.02
CA ARG A 34 -29.37 -28.23 7.96
C ARG A 34 -28.59 -27.03 8.52
N PRO A 35 -27.60 -27.28 9.40
CA PRO A 35 -26.98 -26.24 10.22
C PRO A 35 -26.30 -25.11 9.45
N TRP A 36 -25.77 -25.37 8.26
CA TRP A 36 -25.12 -24.35 7.45
C TRP A 36 -26.09 -23.39 6.77
N ARG A 37 -27.19 -23.90 6.23
CA ARG A 37 -28.20 -23.07 5.56
C ARG A 37 -28.85 -22.13 6.58
N ASP A 38 -29.25 -22.68 7.72
CA ASP A 38 -29.94 -21.92 8.76
C ASP A 38 -29.00 -20.90 9.41
N ALA A 39 -27.72 -21.23 9.59
CA ALA A 39 -26.72 -20.27 10.07
C ALA A 39 -26.52 -19.08 9.10
N VAL A 40 -26.56 -19.35 7.78
CA VAL A 40 -26.46 -18.30 6.75
C VAL A 40 -27.72 -17.45 6.73
N ASP A 41 -28.91 -18.05 6.81
CA ASP A 41 -30.18 -17.31 6.82
C ASP A 41 -30.31 -16.44 8.07
N VAL A 42 -29.99 -16.98 9.25
CA VAL A 42 -29.95 -16.21 10.52
C VAL A 42 -28.89 -15.11 10.45
N GLY A 43 -27.71 -15.40 9.91
CA GLY A 43 -26.66 -14.39 9.70
C GLY A 43 -27.10 -13.26 8.76
N ARG A 44 -27.88 -13.58 7.71
CA ARG A 44 -28.42 -12.60 6.76
C ARG A 44 -29.48 -11.72 7.40
N CYS A 45 -30.39 -12.28 8.18
CA CYS A 45 -31.36 -11.51 8.97
C CYS A 45 -30.67 -10.58 9.98
N ALA A 46 -29.63 -11.07 10.67
CA ALA A 46 -28.84 -10.26 11.60
C ALA A 46 -28.22 -9.03 10.91
N LEU A 47 -27.69 -9.21 9.70
CA LEU A 47 -27.12 -8.12 8.90
C LEU A 47 -28.19 -7.13 8.43
N ALA A 48 -29.36 -7.62 8.03
CA ALA A 48 -30.49 -6.78 7.61
C ALA A 48 -31.03 -5.92 8.76
N ASP A 49 -31.23 -6.49 9.95
CA ASP A 49 -31.66 -5.75 11.15
C ASP A 49 -30.60 -4.71 11.57
N ARG A 50 -29.33 -5.06 11.44
CA ARG A 50 -28.23 -4.14 11.74
C ARG A 50 -28.14 -2.99 10.74
N ALA A 51 -28.52 -3.23 9.48
CA ALA A 51 -28.65 -2.19 8.46
C ALA A 51 -29.88 -1.30 8.72
N ALA A 52 -31.02 -1.88 9.11
CA ALA A 52 -32.25 -1.14 9.41
C ALA A 52 -32.13 -0.26 10.66
N THR A 53 -31.42 -0.73 11.67
CA THR A 53 -31.13 0.03 12.91
C THR A 53 -29.97 1.02 12.75
N TRP A 54 -29.31 1.03 11.58
CA TRP A 54 -28.27 1.98 11.25
C TRP A 54 -28.86 3.35 10.93
N THR A 55 -29.27 4.08 11.97
CA THR A 55 -29.82 5.42 11.82
C THR A 55 -28.72 6.40 11.38
N TRP A 56 -29.02 7.21 10.36
CA TRP A 56 -28.12 8.21 9.78
C TRP A 56 -27.54 9.19 10.82
N ALA A 57 -28.30 9.48 11.88
CA ALA A 57 -27.87 10.33 12.98
C ALA A 57 -26.68 9.75 13.78
N ARG A 58 -26.60 8.41 13.91
CA ARG A 58 -25.53 7.71 14.63
C ARG A 58 -24.29 7.50 13.76
N SER A 59 -24.50 7.40 12.44
CA SER A 59 -23.41 7.24 11.46
C SER A 59 -22.75 8.56 11.09
N ARG A 60 -23.44 9.70 11.16
CA ARG A 60 -22.93 11.02 10.76
C ARG A 60 -21.54 11.38 11.32
N PRO A 61 -21.23 11.24 12.62
CA PRO A 61 -19.88 11.52 13.13
C PRO A 61 -18.84 10.48 12.67
N GLN A 62 -19.25 9.24 12.41
CA GLN A 62 -18.35 8.22 11.84
C GLN A 62 -18.11 8.45 10.34
N LEU A 63 -19.12 8.88 9.60
CA LEU A 63 -19.03 9.25 8.19
C LEU A 63 -18.19 10.51 8.01
N LEU A 64 -18.33 11.52 8.87
CA LEU A 64 -17.46 12.70 8.85
C LEU A 64 -16.00 12.31 9.17
N ARG A 65 -15.78 11.38 10.10
CA ARG A 65 -14.44 10.83 10.36
C ARG A 65 -13.89 10.03 9.19
N LEU A 66 -14.72 9.21 8.54
CA LEU A 66 -14.35 8.46 7.33
C LEU A 66 -14.07 9.40 6.16
N ALA A 67 -14.87 10.45 5.98
CA ALA A 67 -14.67 11.48 4.98
C ALA A 67 -13.38 12.26 5.24
N TRP A 68 -13.07 12.60 6.50
CA TRP A 68 -11.77 13.17 6.87
C TRP A 68 -10.61 12.22 6.63
N LEU A 69 -10.78 10.93 6.98
CA LEU A 69 -9.79 9.88 6.72
C LEU A 69 -9.59 9.62 5.22
N ALA A 70 -10.60 9.88 4.38
CA ALA A 70 -10.54 9.77 2.92
C ALA A 70 -10.00 11.04 2.25
N ALA A 71 -10.30 12.22 2.80
CA ALA A 71 -9.78 13.50 2.34
C ALA A 71 -8.28 13.66 2.65
N ALA A 72 -7.80 13.06 3.75
CA ALA A 72 -6.40 13.08 4.11
C ALA A 72 -5.48 12.51 3.00
N PRO A 73 -5.70 11.31 2.43
CA PRO A 73 -4.93 10.81 1.30
C PRO A 73 -4.92 11.73 0.08
N LEU A 74 -6.01 12.46 -0.19
CA LEU A 74 -6.06 13.43 -1.28
C LEU A 74 -5.19 14.65 -1.00
N GLY A 75 -5.29 15.23 0.21
CA GLY A 75 -4.42 16.32 0.63
C GLY A 75 -2.94 15.92 0.64
N PHE A 76 -2.63 14.68 1.04
CA PHE A 76 -1.27 14.14 1.02
C PHE A 76 -0.77 13.85 -0.39
N GLY A 77 -1.63 13.33 -1.26
CA GLY A 77 -1.31 13.14 -2.68
C GLY A 77 -0.95 14.46 -3.35
N LEU A 78 -1.73 15.51 -3.06
CA LEU A 78 -1.46 16.86 -3.57
C LEU A 78 -0.12 17.41 -3.03
N ALA A 79 0.14 17.28 -1.73
CA ALA A 79 1.40 17.74 -1.14
C ALA A 79 2.63 16.98 -1.70
N ALA A 80 2.53 15.65 -1.84
CA ALA A 80 3.58 14.84 -2.45
C ALA A 80 3.80 15.20 -3.92
N LEU A 81 2.74 15.47 -4.67
CA LEU A 81 2.80 15.94 -6.05
C LEU A 81 3.53 17.29 -6.13
N VAL A 82 3.20 18.26 -5.27
CA VAL A 82 3.86 19.58 -5.22
C VAL A 82 5.36 19.44 -4.94
N VAL A 83 5.74 18.58 -3.98
CA VAL A 83 7.16 18.32 -3.68
C VAL A 83 7.85 17.65 -4.86
N ALA A 84 7.23 16.64 -5.49
CA ALA A 84 7.80 15.97 -6.65
C ALA A 84 8.01 16.94 -7.82
N VAL A 85 7.02 17.78 -8.12
CA VAL A 85 7.14 18.83 -9.16
C VAL A 85 8.25 19.82 -8.81
N GLY A 86 8.35 20.25 -7.54
CA GLY A 86 9.43 21.12 -7.09
C GLY A 86 10.82 20.51 -7.24
N VAL A 87 10.98 19.24 -6.87
CA VAL A 87 12.27 18.52 -7.04
C VAL A 87 12.60 18.36 -8.51
N VAL A 88 11.64 17.98 -9.36
CA VAL A 88 11.86 17.91 -10.81
C VAL A 88 12.30 19.26 -11.36
N GLY A 89 11.64 20.35 -10.97
CA GLY A 89 12.00 21.71 -11.37
C GLY A 89 13.42 22.12 -10.94
N ILE A 90 13.83 21.76 -9.73
CA ILE A 90 15.20 22.02 -9.24
C ILE A 90 16.21 21.21 -10.04
N VAL A 91 15.93 19.94 -10.32
CA VAL A 91 16.84 19.08 -11.11
C VAL A 91 16.95 19.57 -12.54
N THR A 92 15.84 19.96 -13.18
CA THR A 92 15.88 20.52 -14.55
C THR A 92 16.67 21.82 -14.58
N ALA A 93 16.47 22.72 -13.61
CA ALA A 93 17.24 23.95 -13.51
C ALA A 93 18.75 23.68 -13.27
N TRP A 94 19.08 22.70 -12.43
CA TRP A 94 20.48 22.27 -12.22
C TRP A 94 21.13 21.69 -13.48
N VAL A 95 20.38 20.94 -14.28
CA VAL A 95 20.87 20.39 -15.56
C VAL A 95 21.08 21.51 -16.58
N GLU A 96 20.18 22.48 -16.62
CA GLU A 96 20.31 23.66 -17.49
C GLU A 96 21.52 24.52 -17.08
N ASP A 97 21.71 24.81 -15.79
CA ASP A 97 22.85 25.62 -15.32
C ASP A 97 24.19 24.87 -15.41
N GLY A 98 24.22 23.56 -15.13
CA GLY A 98 25.45 22.77 -15.14
C GLY A 98 25.97 22.37 -16.52
N GLY A 99 25.12 22.42 -17.56
CA GLY A 99 25.42 21.92 -18.90
C GLY A 99 26.16 22.89 -19.82
N TYR A 100 26.18 24.20 -19.52
CA TYR A 100 26.71 25.20 -20.46
C TYR A 100 28.02 25.87 -20.04
N GLU A 101 28.42 25.82 -18.77
CA GLU A 101 29.65 26.50 -18.32
C GLU A 101 30.94 25.68 -18.51
N THR A 102 30.86 24.36 -18.73
CA THR A 102 32.05 23.50 -18.91
C THR A 102 32.26 22.97 -20.33
N ALA A 103 31.29 23.15 -21.24
CA ALA A 103 31.52 23.00 -22.67
C ALA A 103 32.06 24.32 -23.20
N GLY A 104 33.38 24.53 -23.07
CA GLY A 104 34.09 25.65 -23.69
C GLY A 104 33.59 25.89 -25.12
N ALA A 105 33.36 27.16 -25.46
CA ALA A 105 32.69 27.66 -26.65
C ALA A 105 33.37 27.35 -28.02
N ALA A 106 33.85 26.13 -28.26
CA ALA A 106 34.40 25.67 -29.53
C ALA A 106 34.32 24.14 -29.61
N PRO A 107 33.37 23.53 -30.36
CA PRO A 107 33.56 23.34 -31.82
C PRO A 107 32.26 23.14 -32.65
N TYR A 108 31.14 23.79 -32.33
CA TYR A 108 29.87 23.62 -33.08
C TYR A 108 29.44 24.83 -33.93
N ALA A 109 30.25 25.90 -33.99
CA ALA A 109 30.02 27.01 -34.91
C ALA A 109 30.15 26.53 -36.36
N GLY A 110 29.01 26.29 -37.03
CA GLY A 110 28.93 25.91 -38.45
C GLY A 110 28.27 24.57 -38.77
N ARG A 111 27.77 23.81 -37.77
CA ARG A 111 27.02 22.57 -38.04
C ARG A 111 25.53 22.87 -38.18
N ASP A 112 24.94 22.50 -39.32
CA ASP A 112 23.51 22.69 -39.59
C ASP A 112 22.63 22.09 -38.48
N ALA A 113 21.62 22.85 -38.04
CA ALA A 113 20.70 22.45 -36.96
C ALA A 113 20.01 21.09 -37.21
N SER A 114 19.89 20.69 -38.48
CA SER A 114 19.35 19.39 -38.88
C SER A 114 20.28 18.20 -38.56
N ALA A 115 21.60 18.40 -38.51
CA ALA A 115 22.57 17.37 -38.12
C ALA A 115 22.53 17.12 -36.61
N ILE A 116 22.32 18.17 -35.80
CA ILE A 116 22.24 18.09 -34.34
C ILE A 116 20.99 17.29 -33.91
N VAL A 117 19.85 17.53 -34.56
CA VAL A 117 18.61 16.77 -34.31
C VAL A 117 18.78 15.31 -34.75
N ARG A 118 19.47 15.04 -35.85
CA ARG A 118 19.71 13.69 -36.34
C ARG A 118 20.66 12.90 -35.42
N ASP A 119 21.69 13.53 -34.87
CA ASP A 119 22.61 12.92 -33.90
C ASP A 119 21.97 12.71 -32.52
N GLY A 120 21.05 13.59 -32.12
CA GLY A 120 20.27 13.42 -30.90
C GLY A 120 19.27 12.27 -30.97
N ILE A 121 18.65 12.05 -32.13
CA ILE A 121 17.78 10.89 -32.38
C ILE A 121 18.61 9.60 -32.52
N ALA A 122 19.85 9.69 -32.99
CA ALA A 122 20.77 8.54 -33.10
C ALA A 122 21.40 8.11 -31.76
N GLY A 123 21.08 8.77 -30.63
CA GLY A 123 21.57 8.38 -29.31
C GLY A 123 23.03 8.71 -29.02
N ASN A 124 23.66 9.57 -29.84
CA ASN A 124 25.08 9.94 -29.70
C ASN A 124 25.33 11.21 -28.85
N LEU A 125 24.28 11.88 -28.36
CA LEU A 125 24.41 12.89 -27.31
C LEU A 125 24.69 12.17 -25.99
N SER A 126 25.85 12.44 -25.39
CA SER A 126 26.23 11.78 -24.14
C SER A 126 25.17 12.06 -23.06
N PRO A 127 24.72 11.04 -22.32
CA PRO A 127 23.80 11.21 -21.23
C PRO A 127 24.55 11.85 -20.06
N ALA A 128 24.72 13.17 -20.09
CA ALA A 128 25.42 13.91 -19.04
C ALA A 128 24.63 13.94 -17.71
N VAL A 129 23.38 13.45 -17.70
CA VAL A 129 22.77 13.02 -16.44
C VAL A 129 23.33 11.64 -16.13
N SER A 130 24.41 11.61 -15.35
CA SER A 130 24.96 10.33 -14.88
C SER A 130 23.82 9.48 -14.30
N PRO A 131 23.71 8.18 -14.64
CA PRO A 131 22.69 7.28 -14.09
C PRO A 131 22.63 7.32 -12.55
N ALA A 132 23.76 7.63 -11.93
CA ALA A 132 23.90 7.87 -10.50
C ALA A 132 23.10 9.10 -10.02
N ALA A 133 23.16 10.24 -10.70
CA ALA A 133 22.43 11.46 -10.31
C ALA A 133 20.91 11.27 -10.37
N PHE A 134 20.41 10.58 -11.40
CA PHE A 134 19.00 10.24 -11.53
C PHE A 134 18.53 9.29 -10.41
N SER A 135 19.33 8.26 -10.12
CA SER A 135 19.06 7.30 -9.04
C SER A 135 19.03 7.99 -7.66
N VAL A 136 19.97 8.92 -7.41
CA VAL A 136 20.05 9.68 -6.16
C VAL A 136 18.86 10.64 -6.01
N SER A 137 18.43 11.30 -7.08
CA SER A 137 17.25 12.18 -7.05
C SER A 137 15.95 11.41 -6.75
N ILE A 138 15.77 10.25 -7.36
CA ILE A 138 14.63 9.36 -7.07
C ILE A 138 14.68 8.88 -5.61
N LEU A 139 15.86 8.49 -5.12
CA LEU A 139 16.04 8.03 -3.75
C LEU A 139 15.71 9.15 -2.74
N LEU A 140 16.19 10.37 -2.98
CA LEU A 140 15.91 11.55 -2.16
C LEU A 140 14.43 11.92 -2.16
N SER A 141 13.78 11.87 -3.33
CA SER A 141 12.34 12.12 -3.47
C SER A 141 11.53 11.07 -2.71
N MET A 142 11.90 9.78 -2.81
CA MET A 142 11.28 8.72 -2.03
C MET A 142 11.53 8.87 -0.53
N LEU A 143 12.74 9.21 -0.10
CA LEU A 143 13.08 9.46 1.31
C LEU A 143 12.28 10.63 1.88
N ALA A 144 12.12 11.71 1.12
CA ALA A 144 11.33 12.87 1.51
C ALA A 144 9.84 12.51 1.64
N VAL A 145 9.27 11.80 0.66
CA VAL A 145 7.87 11.34 0.71
C VAL A 145 7.65 10.34 1.85
N CYS A 146 8.54 9.36 2.02
CA CYS A 146 8.50 8.39 3.11
C CYS A 146 8.67 9.05 4.48
N GLY A 147 9.58 10.01 4.61
CA GLY A 147 9.81 10.79 5.83
C GLY A 147 8.60 11.64 6.19
N MET A 148 7.99 12.30 5.19
CA MET A 148 6.77 13.08 5.35
C MET A 148 5.60 12.19 5.78
N ILE A 149 5.37 11.06 5.10
CA ILE A 149 4.34 10.08 5.47
C ILE A 149 4.59 9.55 6.88
N ALA A 150 5.84 9.21 7.24
CA ALA A 150 6.20 8.71 8.57
C ALA A 150 5.93 9.75 9.66
N ALA A 151 6.38 11.00 9.47
CA ALA A 151 6.14 12.12 10.38
C ALA A 151 4.64 12.39 10.56
N LEU A 152 3.87 12.37 9.47
CA LEU A 152 2.41 12.53 9.52
C LEU A 152 1.70 11.36 10.20
N THR A 153 2.15 10.13 9.97
CA THR A 153 1.61 8.97 10.68
C THR A 153 1.87 9.13 12.18
N LEU A 154 3.04 9.64 12.57
CA LEU A 154 3.39 9.91 13.97
C LEU A 154 2.55 11.05 14.56
N LEU A 155 2.19 12.06 13.77
CA LEU A 155 1.34 13.18 14.19
C LEU A 155 -0.13 12.78 14.37
N VAL A 156 -0.65 11.86 13.54
CA VAL A 156 -2.05 11.38 13.61
C VAL A 156 -2.22 10.19 14.58
N ALA A 157 -1.15 9.44 14.85
CA ALA A 157 -1.16 8.26 15.72
C ALA A 157 -1.54 8.46 17.19
N PRO A 158 -1.36 9.61 17.88
CA PRO A 158 -1.59 9.65 19.31
C PRO A 158 -3.07 9.54 19.70
N ARG A 159 -4.02 9.65 18.75
CA ARG A 159 -5.45 9.75 19.08
C ARG A 159 -6.37 8.71 18.45
N HIS A 160 -5.92 7.90 17.48
CA HIS A 160 -6.81 6.97 16.78
C HIS A 160 -6.28 5.54 16.71
N HIS A 161 -7.20 4.59 16.92
CA HIS A 161 -7.00 3.15 16.86
C HIS A 161 -6.23 2.71 15.59
N LEU A 162 -5.46 1.62 15.69
CA LEU A 162 -4.72 0.84 14.66
C LEU A 162 -5.20 0.93 13.19
N VAL A 163 -6.48 1.18 12.98
CA VAL A 163 -7.15 1.22 11.69
C VAL A 163 -6.64 2.36 10.80
N ALA A 164 -6.31 3.53 11.37
CA ALA A 164 -5.89 4.69 10.58
C ALA A 164 -4.60 4.46 9.78
N PRO A 165 -3.46 4.07 10.38
CA PRO A 165 -2.19 3.89 9.64
C PRO A 165 -2.25 2.74 8.62
N VAL A 166 -3.08 1.74 8.89
CA VAL A 166 -3.26 0.57 8.00
C VAL A 166 -3.98 0.96 6.71
N LEU A 167 -4.89 1.94 6.77
CA LEU A 167 -5.66 2.38 5.60
C LEU A 167 -5.00 3.56 4.87
N THR A 168 -4.44 4.51 5.61
CA THR A 168 -3.90 5.74 5.00
C THR A 168 -2.60 5.50 4.25
N LEU A 169 -1.76 4.60 4.73
CA LEU A 169 -0.41 4.41 4.22
C LEU A 169 -0.38 3.74 2.83
N PRO A 170 -1.14 2.64 2.56
CA PRO A 170 -1.24 2.09 1.21
C PRO A 170 -1.90 3.09 0.23
N ALA A 171 -2.93 3.80 0.68
CA ALA A 171 -3.62 4.79 -0.14
C ALA A 171 -2.69 5.94 -0.56
N SER A 172 -1.92 6.51 0.38
CA SER A 172 -0.99 7.60 0.09
C SER A 172 0.15 7.15 -0.83
N LEU A 173 0.70 5.95 -0.62
CA LEU A 173 1.73 5.38 -1.50
C LEU A 173 1.18 5.16 -2.91
N THR A 174 -0.04 4.65 -3.03
CA THR A 174 -0.68 4.44 -4.34
C THR A 174 -0.87 5.75 -5.09
N VAL A 175 -1.34 6.80 -4.42
CA VAL A 175 -1.48 8.12 -5.03
C VAL A 175 -0.11 8.68 -5.45
N GLY A 176 0.94 8.49 -4.64
CA GLY A 176 2.30 8.86 -5.01
C GLY A 176 2.80 8.13 -6.26
N ILE A 177 2.60 6.82 -6.33
CA ILE A 177 2.97 6.00 -7.51
C ILE A 177 2.21 6.47 -8.75
N LEU A 178 0.90 6.72 -8.62
CA LEU A 178 0.07 7.22 -9.71
C LEU A 178 0.52 8.63 -10.15
N ALA A 179 0.85 9.52 -9.22
CA ALA A 179 1.37 10.85 -9.54
C ALA A 179 2.67 10.77 -10.35
N ILE A 180 3.62 9.93 -9.91
CA ILE A 180 4.89 9.71 -10.62
C ILE A 180 4.63 9.10 -12.01
N ALA A 181 3.72 8.14 -12.12
CA ALA A 181 3.37 7.50 -13.39
C ALA A 181 2.67 8.45 -14.39
N ASN A 182 2.17 9.61 -13.93
CA ASN A 182 1.57 10.64 -14.78
C ASN A 182 2.58 11.68 -15.28
N LEU A 183 3.84 11.65 -14.83
CA LEU A 183 4.89 12.53 -15.33
C LEU A 183 5.38 12.02 -16.71
N PRO A 184 5.37 12.85 -17.76
CA PRO A 184 5.65 12.40 -19.13
C PRO A 184 7.06 11.80 -19.30
N ILE A 185 8.07 12.37 -18.62
CA ILE A 185 9.46 11.89 -18.69
C ILE A 185 9.65 10.57 -17.93
N VAL A 186 8.87 10.34 -16.87
CA VAL A 186 9.03 9.18 -15.98
C VAL A 186 8.18 8.00 -16.44
N GLY A 187 7.08 8.26 -17.17
CA GLY A 187 6.23 7.23 -17.75
C GLY A 187 6.99 6.31 -18.70
N ASP A 188 7.92 6.85 -19.49
CA ASP A 188 8.75 6.05 -20.39
C ASP A 188 9.77 5.17 -19.65
N VAL A 189 10.23 5.60 -18.46
CA VAL A 189 11.20 4.87 -17.62
C VAL A 189 10.55 3.81 -16.73
N LEU A 190 9.31 4.04 -16.27
CA LEU A 190 8.56 3.10 -15.41
C LEU A 190 7.87 1.97 -16.19
N GLY A 191 7.94 2.01 -17.52
CA GLY A 191 7.47 0.95 -18.42
C GLY A 191 6.38 1.41 -19.37
N GLN A 192 6.39 0.84 -20.57
CA GLN A 192 5.69 1.31 -21.78
C GLN A 192 4.15 1.38 -21.70
N THR A 193 3.50 0.94 -20.62
CA THR A 193 2.03 0.92 -20.52
C THR A 193 1.52 1.55 -19.22
N ARG A 194 1.15 2.84 -19.29
CA ARG A 194 0.52 3.59 -18.18
C ARG A 194 -0.66 2.83 -17.55
N SER A 195 -1.43 2.11 -18.37
CA SER A 195 -2.54 1.26 -17.93
C SER A 195 -2.08 0.10 -17.03
N ALA A 196 -0.98 -0.58 -17.35
CA ALA A 196 -0.44 -1.66 -16.55
C ALA A 196 0.07 -1.15 -15.19
N THR A 197 0.74 0.00 -15.17
CA THR A 197 1.20 0.66 -13.94
C THR A 197 0.03 1.03 -13.03
N VAL A 198 -1.01 1.66 -13.59
CA VAL A 198 -2.22 2.04 -12.85
C VAL A 198 -2.91 0.80 -12.28
N LEU A 199 -3.11 -0.23 -13.10
CA LEU A 199 -3.79 -1.47 -12.70
C LEU A 199 -3.03 -2.20 -11.59
N SER A 200 -1.70 -2.32 -11.73
CA SER A 200 -0.84 -2.93 -10.71
C SER A 200 -0.85 -2.15 -9.39
N ALA A 201 -0.74 -0.82 -9.44
CA ALA A 201 -0.79 0.03 -8.24
C ALA A 201 -2.14 -0.05 -7.52
N LEU A 202 -3.26 -0.07 -8.27
CA LEU A 202 -4.60 -0.24 -7.69
C LEU A 202 -4.78 -1.63 -7.07
N CYS A 203 -4.31 -2.68 -7.74
CA CYS A 203 -4.33 -4.05 -7.22
C CYS A 203 -3.52 -4.16 -5.93
N TRP A 204 -2.32 -3.57 -5.92
CA TRP A 204 -1.45 -3.52 -4.75
C TRP A 204 -2.13 -2.81 -3.57
N CYS A 205 -2.74 -1.67 -3.83
CA CYS A 205 -3.49 -0.91 -2.83
C CYS A 205 -4.61 -1.75 -2.21
N ALA A 206 -5.45 -2.34 -3.06
CA ALA A 206 -6.56 -3.18 -2.63
C ALA A 206 -6.09 -4.35 -1.77
N ALA A 207 -5.06 -5.06 -2.23
CA ALA A 207 -4.47 -6.20 -1.52
C ALA A 207 -3.91 -5.80 -0.14
N MET A 208 -3.15 -4.69 -0.06
CA MET A 208 -2.61 -4.18 1.19
C MET A 208 -3.69 -3.72 2.18
N LEU A 209 -4.78 -3.11 1.69
CA LEU A 209 -5.92 -2.74 2.52
C LEU A 209 -6.63 -3.98 3.10
N THR A 210 -6.90 -4.99 2.27
CA THR A 210 -7.47 -6.26 2.75
C THR A 210 -6.58 -6.95 3.76
N LEU A 211 -5.28 -7.03 3.48
CA LEU A 211 -4.30 -7.63 4.38
C LEU A 211 -4.29 -6.90 5.73
N GLY A 212 -4.28 -5.57 5.70
CA GLY A 212 -4.36 -4.71 6.86
C GLY A 212 -5.59 -4.94 7.74
N VAL A 213 -6.77 -5.09 7.13
CA VAL A 213 -8.03 -5.39 7.84
C VAL A 213 -7.94 -6.76 8.52
N VAL A 214 -7.49 -7.79 7.80
CA VAL A 214 -7.36 -9.16 8.33
C VAL A 214 -6.41 -9.19 9.53
N ILE A 215 -5.24 -8.56 9.42
CA ILE A 215 -4.27 -8.46 10.52
C ILE A 215 -4.86 -7.75 11.72
N THR A 216 -5.58 -6.65 11.49
CA THR A 216 -6.24 -5.90 12.57
C THR A 216 -7.25 -6.76 13.31
N VAL A 217 -8.04 -7.57 12.59
CA VAL A 217 -8.99 -8.52 13.19
C VAL A 217 -8.26 -9.60 13.99
N LEU A 218 -7.21 -10.22 13.44
CA LEU A 218 -6.44 -11.26 14.13
C LEU A 218 -5.75 -10.74 15.40
N ILE A 219 -5.20 -9.53 15.37
CA ILE A 219 -4.60 -8.87 16.55
C ILE A 219 -5.64 -8.56 17.62
N ARG A 220 -6.87 -8.18 17.22
CA ARG A 220 -7.98 -7.94 18.16
C ARG A 220 -8.44 -9.24 18.83
N GLN A 221 -8.41 -10.36 18.11
CA GLN A 221 -8.75 -11.68 18.64
C GLN A 221 -7.64 -12.32 19.50
N GLY A 222 -6.46 -11.68 19.60
CA GLY A 222 -5.33 -12.20 20.39
C GLY A 222 -4.43 -13.18 19.62
N HIS A 223 -4.74 -13.47 18.35
CA HIS A 223 -3.99 -14.38 17.49
C HIS A 223 -2.74 -13.73 16.87
N THR A 224 -1.85 -13.18 17.70
CA THR A 224 -0.67 -12.42 17.25
C THR A 224 0.30 -13.22 16.38
N ARG A 225 0.55 -14.50 16.70
CA ARG A 225 1.43 -15.37 15.88
C ARG A 225 0.86 -15.58 14.47
N ILE A 226 -0.44 -15.86 14.38
CA ILE A 226 -1.14 -16.03 13.11
C ILE A 226 -1.14 -14.71 12.34
N ALA A 227 -1.37 -13.58 13.00
CA ALA A 227 -1.32 -12.26 12.37
C ALA A 227 0.03 -11.96 11.72
N VAL A 228 1.15 -12.32 12.38
CA VAL A 228 2.50 -12.15 11.82
C VAL A 228 2.73 -13.09 10.63
N ALA A 229 2.31 -14.35 10.72
CA ALA A 229 2.42 -15.29 9.60
C ALA A 229 1.62 -14.80 8.38
N VAL A 230 0.37 -14.36 8.60
CA VAL A 230 -0.50 -13.79 7.56
C VAL A 230 0.08 -12.51 6.97
N LEU A 231 0.68 -11.63 7.79
CA LEU A 231 1.36 -10.41 7.33
C LEU A 231 2.50 -10.76 6.36
N VAL A 232 3.36 -11.72 6.70
CA VAL A 232 4.50 -12.10 5.86
C VAL A 232 4.05 -12.80 4.58
N ILE A 233 3.21 -13.84 4.71
CA ILE A 233 2.72 -14.62 3.57
C ILE A 233 1.87 -13.75 2.64
N GLY A 234 0.96 -12.95 3.21
CA GLY A 234 0.10 -12.05 2.45
C GLY A 234 0.87 -10.92 1.77
N GLY A 235 1.92 -10.39 2.40
CA GLY A 235 2.80 -9.40 1.79
C GLY A 235 3.54 -9.95 0.56
N LEU A 236 4.10 -11.16 0.66
CA LEU A 236 4.74 -11.86 -0.45
C LEU A 236 3.74 -12.19 -1.57
N ALA A 237 2.56 -12.69 -1.22
CA ALA A 237 1.51 -12.99 -2.20
C ALA A 237 1.01 -11.72 -2.91
N THR A 238 0.95 -10.59 -2.21
CA THR A 238 0.57 -9.30 -2.80
C THR A 238 1.59 -8.86 -3.84
N LEU A 239 2.89 -8.96 -3.51
CA LEU A 239 3.97 -8.61 -4.44
C LEU A 239 3.96 -9.48 -5.69
N GLU A 240 3.75 -10.79 -5.54
CA GLU A 240 3.67 -11.71 -6.66
C GLU A 240 2.46 -11.41 -7.55
N LEU A 241 1.28 -11.21 -6.94
CA LEU A 241 0.06 -10.87 -7.66
C LEU A 241 0.21 -9.58 -8.45
N THR A 242 0.78 -8.54 -7.85
CA THR A 242 0.94 -7.23 -8.52
C THR A 242 1.99 -7.26 -9.62
N SER A 243 3.03 -8.06 -9.44
CA SER A 243 4.09 -8.24 -10.44
C SER A 243 3.59 -9.06 -11.62
N ALA A 244 2.84 -10.14 -11.37
CA ALA A 244 2.19 -10.94 -12.40
C ALA A 244 1.12 -10.15 -13.16
N LEU A 245 0.32 -9.35 -12.45
CA LEU A 245 -0.68 -8.48 -13.07
C LEU A 245 -0.03 -7.39 -13.95
N TYR A 246 1.08 -6.81 -13.48
CA TYR A 246 1.84 -5.86 -14.28
C TYR A 246 2.44 -6.53 -15.53
N ALA A 247 3.10 -7.68 -15.38
CA ALA A 247 3.71 -8.41 -16.48
C ALA A 247 2.68 -8.82 -17.55
N SER A 248 1.53 -9.36 -17.11
CA SER A 248 0.44 -9.74 -18.02
C SER A 248 -0.20 -8.54 -18.73
N ALA A 249 -0.36 -7.41 -18.05
CA ALA A 249 -0.90 -6.19 -18.65
C ALA A 249 0.11 -5.49 -19.59
N ALA A 250 1.40 -5.52 -19.27
CA ALA A 250 2.44 -4.89 -20.07
C ALA A 250 2.83 -5.73 -21.29
N ARG A 251 2.76 -7.07 -21.20
CA ARG A 251 3.16 -8.01 -22.25
C ARG A 251 2.22 -9.21 -22.31
N PRO A 252 1.04 -9.08 -22.95
CA PRO A 252 0.11 -10.18 -23.10
C PRO A 252 0.73 -11.37 -23.87
N ALA A 253 1.68 -11.13 -24.77
CA ALA A 253 2.37 -12.17 -25.55
C ALA A 253 3.49 -12.91 -24.79
N ALA A 254 3.95 -12.40 -23.63
CA ALA A 254 4.99 -13.01 -22.83
C ALA A 254 4.46 -13.63 -21.52
N ALA A 255 3.13 -13.72 -21.38
CA ALA A 255 2.46 -14.21 -20.17
C ALA A 255 2.63 -15.73 -19.93
N ASP A 256 3.19 -16.46 -20.88
CA ASP A 256 3.33 -17.91 -20.81
C ASP A 256 4.51 -18.32 -19.91
N GLY A 257 4.22 -18.52 -18.63
CA GLY A 257 5.00 -19.39 -17.75
C GLY A 257 6.14 -18.76 -16.94
N VAL A 258 6.36 -17.44 -17.04
CA VAL A 258 7.37 -16.77 -16.18
C VAL A 258 6.76 -16.44 -14.82
N SER A 259 7.19 -17.16 -13.78
CA SER A 259 6.83 -16.83 -12.40
C SER A 259 7.44 -15.47 -12.04
N ALA A 260 6.65 -14.54 -11.50
CA ALA A 260 7.15 -13.23 -11.11
C ALA A 260 8.22 -13.36 -10.00
N PHE A 261 8.11 -14.38 -9.15
CA PHE A 261 9.12 -14.75 -8.15
C PHE A 261 10.51 -15.02 -8.75
N SER A 262 10.61 -15.56 -9.96
CA SER A 262 11.90 -15.83 -10.60
C SER A 262 12.61 -14.54 -11.06
N VAL A 263 11.83 -13.51 -11.39
CA VAL A 263 12.32 -12.22 -11.91
C VAL A 263 12.58 -11.22 -10.78
N TRP A 264 11.93 -11.42 -9.63
CA TRP A 264 11.95 -10.47 -8.53
C TRP A 264 13.34 -10.25 -7.89
N PRO A 265 14.14 -11.30 -7.57
CA PRO A 265 15.49 -11.11 -7.02
C PRO A 265 16.42 -10.37 -7.98
N LEU A 266 16.23 -10.58 -9.28
CA LEU A 266 17.00 -9.91 -10.34
C LEU A 266 16.67 -8.41 -10.38
N SER A 267 15.41 -8.04 -10.16
CA SER A 267 14.97 -6.63 -10.13
C SER A 267 15.46 -5.86 -8.90
N ILE A 268 15.63 -6.54 -7.75
CA ILE A 268 16.09 -5.90 -6.50
C ILE A 268 17.61 -5.86 -6.43
N GLY A 269 18.26 -6.94 -6.85
CA GLY A 269 19.70 -7.08 -6.72
C GLY A 269 20.50 -6.28 -7.74
N GLY A 270 19.89 -5.85 -8.84
CA GLY A 270 20.64 -5.27 -9.98
C GLY A 270 21.65 -6.26 -10.58
N PHE A 271 21.59 -7.53 -10.20
CA PHE A 271 22.53 -8.60 -10.60
C PHE A 271 22.10 -9.32 -11.89
N ALA A 272 21.11 -8.80 -12.61
CA ALA A 272 20.77 -9.34 -13.91
C ALA A 272 21.92 -9.06 -14.87
N ASP A 273 22.48 -10.14 -15.43
CA ASP A 273 23.37 -10.07 -16.59
C ASP A 273 22.64 -9.29 -17.70
N PRO A 274 23.09 -8.07 -18.04
CA PRO A 274 22.39 -7.17 -18.96
C PRO A 274 22.22 -7.78 -20.37
N SER A 275 22.93 -8.88 -20.65
CA SER A 275 22.90 -9.57 -21.93
C SER A 275 21.75 -10.58 -22.11
N ARG A 276 21.08 -11.05 -21.06
CA ARG A 276 20.13 -12.20 -21.15
C ARG A 276 18.68 -11.92 -20.83
N ILE A 277 18.38 -10.82 -20.16
CA ILE A 277 17.02 -10.36 -19.91
C ILE A 277 17.08 -8.87 -20.18
N SER A 278 16.33 -8.35 -21.14
CA SER A 278 16.24 -6.91 -21.37
C SER A 278 15.66 -6.26 -20.11
N THR A 279 16.53 -5.90 -19.18
CA THR A 279 16.25 -5.22 -17.90
C THR A 279 15.43 -3.95 -18.12
N ASP A 280 15.47 -3.40 -19.33
CA ASP A 280 14.66 -2.29 -19.82
C ASP A 280 13.15 -2.53 -19.74
N THR A 281 12.68 -3.78 -19.58
CA THR A 281 11.25 -4.10 -19.77
C THR A 281 10.44 -4.50 -18.56
N LEU A 282 11.04 -4.76 -17.40
CA LEU A 282 10.26 -4.88 -16.17
C LEU A 282 10.15 -3.56 -15.39
N GLY A 283 10.91 -2.53 -15.79
CA GLY A 283 10.91 -1.23 -15.12
C GLY A 283 11.32 -1.33 -13.65
N SER A 284 11.43 -0.17 -12.99
CA SER A 284 11.71 -0.11 -11.55
C SER A 284 10.47 -0.32 -10.66
N LEU A 285 9.30 -0.58 -11.26
CA LEU A 285 8.02 -0.68 -10.56
C LEU A 285 8.00 -1.82 -9.51
N PRO A 286 8.42 -3.07 -9.81
CA PRO A 286 8.38 -4.15 -8.82
C PRO A 286 9.29 -3.87 -7.62
N ALA A 287 10.47 -3.28 -7.85
CA ALA A 287 11.37 -2.86 -6.78
C ALA A 287 10.75 -1.77 -5.91
N MET A 288 10.07 -0.79 -6.51
CA MET A 288 9.36 0.25 -5.76
C MET A 288 8.22 -0.33 -4.92
N LEU A 289 7.37 -1.19 -5.50
CA LEU A 289 6.28 -1.86 -4.78
C LEU A 289 6.81 -2.73 -3.63
N THR A 290 7.98 -3.34 -3.80
CA THR A 290 8.69 -4.09 -2.76
C THR A 290 9.06 -3.22 -1.57
N MET A 291 9.69 -2.07 -1.84
CA MET A 291 10.04 -1.12 -0.79
C MET A 291 8.79 -0.61 -0.06
N CYS A 292 7.76 -0.24 -0.82
CA CYS A 292 6.47 0.21 -0.28
C CYS A 292 5.82 -0.86 0.61
N THR A 293 5.82 -2.12 0.17
CA THR A 293 5.27 -3.24 0.92
C THR A 293 6.07 -3.46 2.19
N THR A 294 7.40 -3.59 2.10
CA THR A 294 8.29 -3.82 3.25
C THR A 294 8.13 -2.72 4.30
N PHE A 295 8.09 -1.46 3.87
CA PHE A 295 7.86 -0.31 4.74
C PHE A 295 6.49 -0.40 5.44
N ALA A 296 5.42 -0.65 4.69
CA ALA A 296 4.09 -0.81 5.25
C ALA A 296 4.01 -1.96 6.26
N LEU A 297 4.55 -3.13 5.94
CA LEU A 297 4.57 -4.29 6.83
C LEU A 297 5.36 -4.01 8.12
N THR A 298 6.52 -3.37 8.00
CA THR A 298 7.37 -2.99 9.15
C THR A 298 6.65 -2.05 10.10
N ARG A 299 5.92 -1.05 9.56
CA ARG A 299 5.14 -0.11 10.36
C ARG A 299 3.98 -0.81 11.07
N VAL A 300 3.24 -1.69 10.39
CA VAL A 300 2.16 -2.47 11.00
C VAL A 300 2.70 -3.36 12.12
N ALA A 301 3.84 -4.03 11.89
CA ALA A 301 4.49 -4.87 12.90
C ALA A 301 4.92 -4.06 14.14
N ALA A 302 5.55 -2.90 13.93
CA ALA A 302 5.97 -2.01 15.03
C ALA A 302 4.78 -1.57 15.90
N ILE A 303 3.67 -1.16 15.28
CA ILE A 303 2.46 -0.76 16.00
C ILE A 303 1.88 -1.94 16.79
N ALA A 304 1.85 -3.15 16.20
CA ALA A 304 1.37 -4.35 16.87
C ALA A 304 2.19 -4.69 18.13
N VAL A 305 3.52 -4.56 18.06
CA VAL A 305 4.43 -4.78 19.21
C VAL A 305 4.17 -3.75 20.32
N HIS A 306 4.06 -2.46 19.96
CA HIS A 306 3.76 -1.41 20.93
C HIS A 306 2.43 -1.65 21.66
N GLN A 307 1.39 -2.07 20.94
CA GLN A 307 0.10 -2.39 21.55
C GLN A 307 0.16 -3.58 22.52
N ARG A 308 0.96 -4.59 22.20
CA ARG A 308 1.15 -5.75 23.09
C ARG A 308 1.81 -5.32 24.40
N LYS A 309 2.86 -4.50 24.32
CA LYS A 309 3.56 -3.95 25.50
C LYS A 309 2.61 -3.11 26.37
N ALA A 310 1.80 -2.25 25.75
CA ALA A 310 0.81 -1.45 26.47
C ALA A 310 -0.25 -2.30 27.20
N ARG A 311 -0.75 -3.38 26.57
CA ARG A 311 -1.67 -4.32 27.22
C ARG A 311 -1.02 -5.06 28.40
N PHE A 312 0.22 -5.50 28.24
CA PHE A 312 0.97 -6.19 29.29
C PHE A 312 1.21 -5.29 30.52
N LEU A 313 1.61 -4.03 30.31
CA LEU A 313 1.79 -3.07 31.41
C LEU A 313 0.46 -2.77 32.12
N LYS A 314 -0.65 -2.70 31.37
CA LYS A 314 -1.98 -2.51 31.96
C LYS A 314 -2.42 -3.70 32.82
N SER A 315 -2.06 -4.94 32.46
CA SER A 315 -2.33 -6.13 33.28
C SER A 315 -1.44 -6.24 34.52
N GLN A 316 -0.25 -5.64 34.51
CA GLN A 316 0.66 -5.69 35.66
C GLN A 316 0.38 -4.64 36.73
N LYS A 317 -0.38 -3.58 36.41
CA LYS A 317 -0.71 -2.54 37.40
C LYS A 317 -1.53 -3.21 38.52
N PRO A 318 -0.97 -3.42 39.73
CA PRO A 318 -1.66 -4.11 40.80
C PRO A 318 -2.94 -3.34 41.07
N THR A 319 -4.07 -4.04 41.15
CA THR A 319 -5.31 -3.47 41.67
C THR A 319 -5.07 -3.12 43.13
N THR A 320 -4.52 -1.93 43.39
CA THR A 320 -4.31 -1.32 44.72
C THR A 320 -5.64 -0.93 45.38
N ARG A 321 -6.72 -1.64 45.07
CA ARG A 321 -8.08 -1.34 45.51
C ARG A 321 -8.51 -2.13 46.76
N SER A 322 -7.59 -2.77 47.48
CA SER A 322 -7.90 -3.61 48.65
C SER A 322 -7.16 -3.23 49.94
N GLN A 323 -6.74 -1.97 50.13
CA GLN A 323 -6.13 -1.53 51.40
C GLN A 323 -6.89 -0.42 52.14
N HIS A 324 -8.13 -0.14 51.76
CA HIS A 324 -9.07 0.65 52.58
C HIS A 324 -10.36 -0.14 52.76
N ALA A 325 -10.27 -1.20 53.55
CA ALA A 325 -11.39 -1.86 54.22
C ALA A 325 -10.87 -2.32 55.58
#